data_AF-A0A8G1EFS1-F1
#
_entry.id   AF-A0A8G1EFS1-F1
#
_cell.length_a   1.000
_cell.length_b   1.000
_cell.length_c   1.000
_cell.angle_alpha   90.00
_cell.angle_beta   90.00
_cell.angle_gamma   90.00
#
_symmetry.space_group_name_H-M   'P 1'
#
loop_
_entity.id
_entity.type
_entity.pdbx_description
1 polymer ?
#
loop_
_entity_poly.entity_id
_entity_poly.type
_entity_poly.pdbx_seq_one_letter_code
_entity_poly.pdbx_strand_id
1 'polypeptide(L)'
;MIVLTPDEVRERFGPLFAEKFIVMVDEEKGLAEILETCRHRGTIEWDVMNRRRAGGALTAADVQGSSMTMTARLGAYEPHFGAAGQEIGGQALAGVEVEGDEVVTTWAGIAGAGVGVAACLPQAPGVIRAEYPSEEDLHIGGARACRVRIVSPKYEKVSIGIDDTDTKEEGATWVLALQCAEACKVEGAEYLNMRLVQLNPKAPKKTTNCVGSVLNFAVRPGAVDDLLAFVKDYIEEHAVSGDTGIAYYRGIGLPETEYARKIKTELLTREEVEAEATRLGITFIDSAASKGRIGALGAVLWGNRGVEAAGLYGERPDGSL
;
A
#
# COMPACT_ATOMS: atom_id res chain seq x y z
N MET A 1 8.66 30.99 3.87
CA MET A 1 8.73 29.53 3.99
C MET A 1 9.39 29.20 5.32
N ILE A 2 8.69 28.47 6.18
CA ILE A 2 9.17 27.99 7.48
C ILE A 2 9.29 26.48 7.37
N VAL A 3 10.42 25.93 7.81
CA VAL A 3 10.70 24.49 7.74
C VAL A 3 10.83 23.97 9.16
N LEU A 4 10.08 22.92 9.48
CA LEU A 4 10.10 22.27 10.78
C LEU A 4 10.31 20.76 10.61
N THR A 5 11.15 20.19 11.45
CA THR A 5 11.25 18.73 11.65
C THR A 5 10.00 18.21 12.39
N PRO A 6 9.71 16.90 12.34
CA PRO A 6 8.60 16.31 13.10
C PRO A 6 8.64 16.64 14.61
N ASP A 7 9.83 16.70 15.20
CA ASP A 7 10.00 17.03 16.62
C ASP A 7 9.71 18.52 16.90
N GLU A 8 10.10 19.44 16.02
CA GLU A 8 9.77 20.86 16.15
C GLU A 8 8.26 21.12 15.94
N VAL A 9 7.62 20.40 15.01
CA VAL A 9 6.15 20.43 14.87
C VAL A 9 5.50 19.94 16.16
N ARG A 10 6.00 18.85 16.75
CA ARG A 10 5.50 18.29 18.02
C ARG A 10 5.71 19.25 19.19
N GLU A 11 6.84 19.92 19.27
CA GLU A 11 7.10 20.95 20.29
C GLU A 11 6.10 22.11 20.15
N ARG A 12 5.82 22.54 18.92
CA ARG A 12 4.93 23.67 18.65
C ARG A 12 3.45 23.36 18.91
N PHE A 13 2.95 22.21 18.45
CA PHE A 13 1.51 21.88 18.48
C PHE A 13 1.13 20.85 19.54
N GLY A 14 2.12 20.32 20.26
CA GLY A 14 1.94 19.18 21.15
C GLY A 14 1.91 17.85 20.39
N PRO A 15 2.03 16.72 21.12
CA PRO A 15 1.95 15.39 20.53
C PRO A 15 0.55 15.09 20.00
N LEU A 16 0.47 14.66 18.74
CA LEU A 16 -0.78 14.26 18.09
C LEU A 16 -0.77 12.76 17.74
N PHE A 17 -1.63 12.35 16.80
CA PHE A 17 -2.09 10.95 16.70
C PHE A 17 -1.57 10.17 15.49
N ALA A 18 -0.77 10.76 14.62
CA ALA A 18 -0.24 10.09 13.44
C ALA A 18 0.85 9.07 13.82
N GLU A 19 0.75 7.87 13.28
CA GLU A 19 1.61 6.72 13.61
C GLU A 19 2.43 6.23 12.42
N LYS A 20 2.00 6.49 11.19
CA LYS A 20 2.76 6.14 9.97
C LYS A 20 2.38 7.07 8.82
N PHE A 21 3.39 7.53 8.07
CA PHE A 21 3.20 8.23 6.81
C PHE A 21 4.26 7.75 5.80
N ILE A 22 3.83 6.98 4.79
CA ILE A 22 4.70 6.46 3.74
C ILE A 22 4.15 6.89 2.39
N VAL A 23 5.05 7.31 1.49
CA VAL A 23 4.71 7.64 0.12
C VAL A 23 5.50 6.74 -0.84
N MET A 24 4.76 5.87 -1.53
CA MET A 24 5.28 5.05 -2.63
C MET A 24 4.97 5.74 -3.96
N VAL A 25 5.87 5.63 -4.93
CA VAL A 25 5.70 6.23 -6.26
C VAL A 25 5.93 5.23 -7.38
N ASP A 26 5.21 5.43 -8.47
CA ASP A 26 5.36 4.74 -9.75
C ASP A 26 5.43 5.86 -10.81
N GLU A 27 6.66 6.34 -11.04
CA GLU A 27 6.95 7.48 -11.93
C GLU A 27 6.56 7.16 -13.38
N GLU A 28 6.72 5.91 -13.81
CA GLU A 28 6.35 5.47 -15.16
C GLU A 28 4.85 5.60 -15.43
N LYS A 29 4.01 5.33 -14.41
CA LYS A 29 2.55 5.50 -14.52
C LYS A 29 2.06 6.87 -14.06
N GLY A 30 2.94 7.72 -13.53
CA GLY A 30 2.55 9.02 -12.96
C GLY A 30 1.64 8.87 -11.73
N LEU A 31 1.86 7.83 -10.91
CA LEU A 31 1.04 7.52 -9.73
C LEU A 31 1.86 7.56 -8.44
N ALA A 32 1.16 7.84 -7.34
CA ALA A 32 1.63 7.63 -5.98
C ALA A 32 0.59 6.86 -5.16
N GLU A 33 1.07 6.12 -4.16
CA GLU A 33 0.26 5.46 -3.14
C GLU A 33 0.76 5.93 -1.77
N ILE A 34 -0.12 6.55 -0.99
CA ILE A 34 0.20 7.14 0.31
C ILE A 34 -0.50 6.31 1.38
N LEU A 35 0.28 5.75 2.30
CA LEU A 35 -0.23 5.07 3.49
C LEU A 35 -0.16 6.01 4.68
N GLU A 36 -1.31 6.28 5.28
CA GLU A 36 -1.44 6.99 6.55
C GLU A 36 -2.01 6.06 7.62
N THR A 37 -1.41 6.05 8.80
CA THR A 37 -1.96 5.39 9.99
C THR A 37 -2.13 6.41 11.11
N CYS A 38 -3.29 6.40 11.75
CA CYS A 38 -3.57 7.19 12.94
C CYS A 38 -3.96 6.25 14.09
N ARG A 39 -3.74 6.69 15.33
CA ARG A 39 -4.20 5.98 16.53
C ARG A 39 -5.73 5.81 16.57
N HIS A 40 -6.48 6.70 15.91
CA HIS A 40 -7.93 6.76 16.00
C HIS A 40 -8.61 6.58 14.65
N ARG A 41 -9.33 5.46 14.49
CA ARG A 41 -10.09 5.12 13.28
C ARG A 41 -11.05 6.23 12.81
N GLY A 42 -11.78 6.87 13.72
CA GLY A 42 -12.77 7.88 13.36
C GLY A 42 -12.17 9.11 12.65
N THR A 43 -10.90 9.43 12.91
CA THR A 43 -10.20 10.51 12.20
C THR A 43 -9.97 10.12 10.73
N ILE A 44 -9.42 8.94 10.48
CA ILE A 44 -9.19 8.41 9.13
C ILE A 44 -10.48 8.31 8.31
N GLU A 45 -11.58 7.84 8.92
CA GLU A 45 -12.88 7.75 8.25
C GLU A 45 -13.44 9.14 7.87
N TRP A 46 -13.18 10.16 8.68
CA TRP A 46 -13.55 11.52 8.35
C TRP A 46 -12.61 12.12 7.29
N ASP A 47 -11.31 11.86 7.40
CA ASP A 47 -10.27 12.34 6.50
C ASP A 47 -10.50 11.84 5.08
N VAL A 48 -10.78 10.54 4.91
CA VAL A 48 -11.04 9.95 3.59
C VAL A 48 -12.22 10.63 2.89
N MET A 49 -13.29 10.92 3.62
CA MET A 49 -14.50 11.53 3.06
C MET A 49 -14.26 12.97 2.66
N ASN A 50 -13.48 13.72 3.44
CA ASN A 50 -13.14 15.10 3.11
C ASN A 50 -12.18 15.18 1.93
N ARG A 51 -11.14 14.35 1.90
CA ARG A 51 -10.15 14.35 0.81
C ARG A 51 -10.78 13.89 -0.51
N ARG A 52 -11.65 12.86 -0.49
CA ARG A 52 -12.44 12.45 -1.67
C ARG A 52 -13.35 13.56 -2.18
N ARG A 53 -14.03 14.28 -1.28
CA ARG A 53 -14.89 15.41 -1.65
C ARG A 53 -14.07 16.57 -2.22
N ALA A 54 -12.86 16.78 -1.68
CA ALA A 54 -11.95 17.84 -2.09
C ALA A 54 -11.29 17.59 -3.46
N GLY A 55 -11.16 16.33 -3.89
CA GLY A 55 -10.48 15.98 -5.13
C GLY A 55 -8.99 16.30 -5.06
N GLY A 56 -8.49 17.12 -6.00
CA GLY A 56 -7.07 17.42 -6.14
C GLY A 56 -6.29 16.28 -6.79
N ALA A 57 -5.18 15.88 -6.17
CA ALA A 57 -4.34 14.79 -6.68
C ALA A 57 -4.96 13.40 -6.47
N LEU A 58 -5.88 13.28 -5.51
CA LEU A 58 -6.49 12.01 -5.11
C LEU A 58 -7.36 11.40 -6.22
N THR A 59 -7.16 10.12 -6.52
CA THR A 59 -7.99 9.34 -7.46
C THR A 59 -8.79 8.26 -6.77
N ALA A 60 -8.24 7.65 -5.73
CA ALA A 60 -8.90 6.64 -4.91
C ALA A 60 -8.38 6.70 -3.48
N ALA A 61 -9.16 6.19 -2.54
CA ALA A 61 -8.71 6.00 -1.16
C ALA A 61 -9.44 4.81 -0.56
N ASP A 62 -8.81 4.02 0.28
CA ASP A 62 -9.42 2.89 0.99
C ASP A 62 -9.09 2.96 2.48
N VAL A 63 -10.02 2.55 3.34
CA VAL A 63 -9.86 2.61 4.81
C VAL A 63 -9.84 1.20 5.38
N GLN A 64 -8.82 0.92 6.19
CA GLN A 64 -8.61 -0.37 6.83
C GLN A 64 -8.23 -0.16 8.30
N GLY A 65 -9.19 -0.40 9.19
CA GLY A 65 -9.00 -0.14 10.62
C GLY A 65 -8.74 1.34 10.86
N SER A 66 -7.57 1.66 11.40
CA SER A 66 -7.12 3.04 11.63
C SER A 66 -6.05 3.51 10.63
N SER A 67 -6.01 2.88 9.45
CA SER A 67 -5.16 3.29 8.33
C SER A 67 -5.99 3.61 7.10
N MET A 68 -5.44 4.47 6.24
CA MET A 68 -5.96 4.74 4.91
C MET A 68 -4.84 4.66 3.89
N THR A 69 -5.14 4.03 2.76
CA THR A 69 -4.30 4.03 1.57
C THR A 69 -4.93 4.94 0.53
N MET A 70 -4.20 5.95 0.06
CA MET A 70 -4.64 6.88 -0.98
C MET A 70 -3.86 6.63 -2.26
N THR A 71 -4.55 6.51 -3.39
CA THR A 71 -3.93 6.59 -4.71
C THR A 71 -4.05 8.02 -5.22
N ALA A 72 -2.95 8.57 -5.71
CA ALA A 72 -2.88 9.93 -6.22
C ALA A 72 -2.12 9.98 -7.56
N ARG A 73 -2.38 11.02 -8.35
CA ARG A 73 -1.58 11.36 -9.53
C ARG A 73 -0.40 12.22 -9.12
N LEU A 74 0.74 12.01 -9.78
CA LEU A 74 1.90 12.89 -9.63
C LEU A 74 1.64 14.25 -10.30
N GLY A 75 2.11 15.32 -9.66
CA GLY A 75 1.91 16.72 -10.06
C GLY A 75 1.06 17.51 -9.07
N ALA A 76 0.69 18.72 -9.46
CA ALA A 76 -0.11 19.65 -8.67
C ALA A 76 -1.50 19.83 -9.30
N TYR A 77 -2.52 19.85 -8.44
CA TYR A 77 -3.93 19.88 -8.80
C TYR A 77 -4.70 20.77 -7.84
N GLU A 78 -5.54 21.64 -8.39
CA GLU A 78 -6.37 22.52 -7.56
C GLU A 78 -7.41 21.69 -6.78
N PRO A 79 -7.44 21.79 -5.43
CA PRO A 79 -8.46 21.15 -4.64
C PRO A 79 -9.76 21.96 -4.66
N HIS A 80 -10.89 21.27 -4.60
CA HIS A 80 -12.22 21.86 -4.51
C HIS A 80 -12.95 21.28 -3.30
N PHE A 81 -12.94 21.97 -2.16
CA PHE A 81 -13.55 21.52 -0.90
C PHE A 81 -15.09 21.24 -0.96
N GLY A 82 -15.70 21.35 -2.14
CA GLY A 82 -17.05 20.87 -2.45
C GLY A 82 -18.13 21.57 -1.63
N ALA A 83 -19.15 20.81 -1.20
CA ALA A 83 -20.22 21.27 -0.31
C ALA A 83 -19.75 21.74 1.07
N ALA A 84 -18.45 21.59 1.38
CA ALA A 84 -17.84 22.18 2.55
C ALA A 84 -17.49 23.67 2.32
N GLY A 85 -17.41 24.15 1.08
CA GLY A 85 -17.13 25.57 0.80
C GLY A 85 -15.85 26.09 1.48
N GLN A 86 -15.63 27.41 1.44
CA GLN A 86 -14.56 28.03 2.23
C GLN A 86 -14.91 28.15 3.73
N GLU A 87 -16.18 27.89 4.08
CA GLU A 87 -16.74 28.18 5.42
C GLU A 87 -16.92 26.94 6.30
N ILE A 88 -16.96 25.74 5.72
CA ILE A 88 -17.29 24.49 6.38
C ILE A 88 -16.03 23.61 6.20
N GLY A 89 -15.27 23.42 7.27
CA GLY A 89 -13.91 22.86 7.20
C GLY A 89 -13.74 21.61 6.32
N GLY A 90 -12.55 21.47 5.74
CA GLY A 90 -12.19 20.34 4.88
C GLY A 90 -10.69 20.26 4.66
N GLN A 91 -10.21 19.15 4.12
CA GLN A 91 -8.79 18.89 3.86
C GLN A 91 -8.61 18.25 2.50
N ALA A 92 -7.46 18.52 1.87
CA ALA A 92 -7.18 18.07 0.52
C ALA A 92 -5.69 17.74 0.33
N LEU A 93 -5.46 16.72 -0.50
CA LEU A 93 -4.15 16.47 -1.12
C LEU A 93 -4.11 17.23 -2.45
N ALA A 94 -3.40 18.35 -2.48
CA ALA A 94 -3.30 19.21 -3.65
C ALA A 94 -2.20 18.74 -4.63
N GLY A 95 -1.16 18.06 -4.17
CA GLY A 95 -0.12 17.60 -5.08
C GLY A 95 0.81 16.56 -4.49
N VAL A 96 1.46 15.82 -5.38
CA VAL A 96 2.52 14.85 -5.07
C VAL A 96 3.64 15.04 -6.08
N GLU A 97 4.81 15.46 -5.63
CA GLU A 97 5.96 15.77 -6.49
C GLU A 97 7.17 14.95 -6.04
N VAL A 98 7.90 14.39 -7.00
CA VAL A 98 9.12 13.62 -6.70
C VAL A 98 10.33 14.53 -6.87
N GLU A 99 11.14 14.65 -5.82
CA GLU A 99 12.35 15.46 -5.77
C GLU A 99 13.54 14.55 -5.42
N GLY A 100 14.12 13.89 -6.43
CA GLY A 100 15.24 12.96 -6.22
C GLY A 100 14.83 11.71 -5.44
N ASP A 101 15.35 11.56 -4.22
CA ASP A 101 15.02 10.48 -3.28
C ASP A 101 13.97 10.88 -2.22
N GLU A 102 13.40 12.08 -2.35
CA GLU A 102 12.31 12.60 -1.54
C GLU A 102 11.01 12.68 -2.36
N VAL A 103 9.89 12.65 -1.66
CA VAL A 103 8.56 12.94 -2.21
C VAL A 103 7.92 14.03 -1.37
N VAL A 104 7.44 15.05 -2.06
CA VAL A 104 6.76 16.20 -1.46
C VAL A 104 5.27 16.10 -1.70
N THR A 105 4.50 16.00 -0.62
CA THR A 105 3.04 16.02 -0.67
C THR A 105 2.53 17.39 -0.22
N THR A 106 1.73 18.04 -1.06
CA THR A 106 1.17 19.36 -0.76
C THR A 106 -0.25 19.22 -0.24
N TRP A 107 -0.49 19.77 0.94
CA TRP A 107 -1.76 19.67 1.65
C TRP A 107 -2.37 21.04 1.90
N ALA A 108 -3.69 21.08 1.88
CA ALA A 108 -4.48 22.24 2.28
C ALA A 108 -5.56 21.80 3.26
N GLY A 109 -5.76 22.58 4.31
CA GLY A 109 -6.78 22.35 5.32
C GLY A 109 -7.50 23.63 5.69
N ILE A 110 -8.79 23.51 6.00
CA ILE A 110 -9.64 24.61 6.47
C ILE A 110 -10.24 24.18 7.81
N ALA A 111 -10.25 25.14 8.73
CA ALA A 111 -10.79 25.00 10.07
C ALA A 111 -10.15 23.85 10.87
N GLY A 112 -10.95 23.04 11.56
CA GLY A 112 -10.45 21.89 12.32
C GLY A 112 -9.69 20.87 11.47
N ALA A 113 -9.99 20.76 10.17
CA ALA A 113 -9.27 19.88 9.25
C ALA A 113 -7.80 20.28 9.07
N GLY A 114 -7.50 21.57 9.24
CA GLY A 114 -6.15 22.10 9.22
C GLY A 114 -5.26 21.48 10.31
N VAL A 115 -5.83 21.12 11.46
CA VAL A 115 -5.08 20.43 12.52
C VAL A 115 -4.60 19.06 12.05
N GLY A 116 -5.42 18.33 11.29
CA GLY A 116 -5.06 17.03 10.72
C GLY A 116 -3.87 17.13 9.77
N VAL A 117 -3.98 17.97 8.74
CA VAL A 117 -2.95 18.03 7.68
C VAL A 117 -1.72 18.85 8.05
N ALA A 118 -1.86 19.92 8.83
CA ALA A 118 -0.78 20.88 9.08
C ALA A 118 -0.14 20.75 10.47
N ALA A 119 -0.66 19.90 11.37
CA ALA A 119 0.01 19.59 12.64
C ALA A 119 0.09 18.11 12.98
N CYS A 120 -0.94 17.31 12.69
CA CYS A 120 -0.93 15.88 13.04
C CYS A 120 -0.05 15.08 12.07
N LEU A 121 -0.35 15.14 10.77
CA LEU A 121 0.36 14.39 9.74
C LEU A 121 1.87 14.69 9.67
N PRO A 122 2.33 15.96 9.80
CA PRO A 122 3.76 16.27 9.82
C PRO A 122 4.57 15.65 10.97
N GLN A 123 3.92 15.18 12.03
CA GLN A 123 4.59 14.51 13.16
C GLN A 123 4.78 13.00 12.94
N ALA A 124 4.26 12.44 11.85
CA ALA A 124 4.24 11.00 11.62
C ALA A 124 5.65 10.43 11.41
N PRO A 125 5.96 9.25 11.97
CA PRO A 125 7.08 8.44 11.52
C PRO A 125 7.00 8.23 10.00
N GLY A 126 8.10 8.56 9.30
CA GLY A 126 8.18 8.57 7.84
C GLY A 126 8.18 9.98 7.21
N VAL A 127 7.94 11.03 8.00
CA VAL A 127 8.16 12.42 7.59
C VAL A 127 9.60 12.85 7.88
N ILE A 128 10.25 13.51 6.91
CA ILE A 128 11.57 14.14 7.07
C ILE A 128 11.41 15.56 7.63
N ARG A 129 10.53 16.36 7.01
CA ARG A 129 10.25 17.75 7.37
C ARG A 129 8.89 18.20 6.84
N ALA A 130 8.37 19.27 7.42
CA ALA A 130 7.24 20.01 6.89
C ALA A 130 7.62 21.46 6.57
N GLU A 131 7.12 21.94 5.45
CA GLU A 131 7.40 23.27 4.91
C GLU A 131 6.10 24.05 4.81
N TYR A 132 6.01 25.11 5.62
CA TYR A 132 4.87 26.01 5.69
C TYR A 132 5.16 27.24 4.83
N PRO A 133 4.29 27.63 3.89
CA PRO A 133 4.54 28.79 3.04
C PRO A 133 4.77 30.09 3.84
N SER A 134 3.99 30.31 4.89
CA SER A 134 4.02 31.51 5.73
C SER A 134 3.75 31.21 7.21
N GLU A 135 3.97 32.21 8.09
CA GLU A 135 3.59 32.11 9.52
C GLU A 135 2.07 31.95 9.70
N GLU A 136 1.26 32.45 8.76
CA GLU A 136 -0.19 32.28 8.82
C GLU A 136 -0.60 30.81 8.70
N ASP A 137 0.15 30.02 7.92
CA ASP A 137 -0.09 28.59 7.75
C ASP A 137 0.21 27.77 9.03
N LEU A 138 0.94 28.34 9.99
CA LEU A 138 1.15 27.76 11.31
C LEU A 138 0.02 28.06 12.29
N HIS A 139 -0.92 28.95 11.94
CA HIS A 139 -2.08 29.29 12.75
C HIS A 139 -3.29 28.40 12.40
N ILE A 140 -3.23 27.15 12.85
CA ILE A 140 -4.20 26.09 12.55
C ILE A 140 -5.45 26.13 13.45
N GLY A 141 -6.54 25.53 12.98
CA GLY A 141 -7.82 25.44 13.70
C GLY A 141 -8.67 26.71 13.60
N GLY A 142 -9.83 26.72 14.28
CA GLY A 142 -10.81 27.80 14.13
C GLY A 142 -11.45 27.80 12.74
N ALA A 143 -11.66 28.96 12.12
CA ALA A 143 -12.17 29.09 10.74
C ALA A 143 -11.06 29.37 9.71
N ARG A 144 -9.80 29.08 10.05
CA ARG A 144 -8.62 29.48 9.25
C ARG A 144 -8.25 28.42 8.22
N ALA A 145 -7.68 28.86 7.10
CA ALA A 145 -7.06 28.00 6.12
C ALA A 145 -5.55 27.89 6.38
N CYS A 146 -4.97 26.73 6.12
CA CYS A 146 -3.53 26.49 6.20
C CYS A 146 -3.06 25.59 5.06
N ARG A 147 -1.80 25.76 4.66
CA ARG A 147 -1.12 24.93 3.68
C ARG A 147 0.18 24.39 4.25
N VAL A 148 0.54 23.18 3.88
CA VAL A 148 1.82 22.58 4.27
C VAL A 148 2.30 21.67 3.15
N ARG A 149 3.61 21.67 2.90
CA ARG A 149 4.27 20.62 2.12
C ARG A 149 4.92 19.65 3.10
N ILE A 150 4.61 18.37 3.00
CA ILE A 150 5.22 17.32 3.82
C ILE A 150 6.21 16.57 2.95
N VAL A 151 7.48 16.57 3.37
CA VAL A 151 8.56 15.89 2.69
C VAL A 151 8.81 14.57 3.38
N SER A 152 8.85 13.49 2.60
CA SER A 152 9.05 12.11 3.06
C SER A 152 10.04 11.40 2.15
N PRO A 153 10.65 10.30 2.58
CA PRO A 153 11.50 9.51 1.69
C PRO A 153 10.67 8.89 0.57
N LYS A 154 11.28 8.74 -0.60
CA LYS A 154 10.71 8.02 -1.75
C LYS A 154 10.78 6.52 -1.52
N TYR A 155 9.65 5.84 -1.72
CA TYR A 155 9.56 4.38 -1.74
C TYR A 155 9.00 3.87 -3.07
N GLU A 156 9.31 2.62 -3.40
CA GLU A 156 8.67 1.80 -4.42
C GLU A 156 7.72 0.80 -3.74
N LYS A 157 6.60 0.47 -4.37
CA LYS A 157 5.72 -0.60 -3.89
C LYS A 157 6.17 -1.94 -4.46
N VAL A 158 6.36 -2.93 -3.59
CA VAL A 158 6.70 -4.31 -3.98
C VAL A 158 5.67 -5.26 -3.38
N SER A 159 4.99 -6.01 -4.25
CA SER A 159 4.06 -7.09 -3.87
C SER A 159 4.72 -8.43 -4.18
N ILE A 160 4.84 -9.31 -3.18
CA ILE A 160 5.50 -10.62 -3.30
C ILE A 160 4.48 -11.72 -2.99
N GLY A 161 4.03 -12.45 -4.01
CA GLY A 161 3.14 -13.59 -3.90
C GLY A 161 3.93 -14.88 -3.64
N ILE A 162 3.44 -15.68 -2.69
CA ILE A 162 4.04 -16.92 -2.20
C ILE A 162 2.93 -17.97 -2.16
N ASP A 163 3.19 -19.13 -2.71
CA ASP A 163 2.26 -20.27 -2.62
C ASP A 163 2.99 -21.61 -2.60
N ASP A 164 2.28 -22.64 -2.13
CA ASP A 164 2.70 -24.04 -2.20
C ASP A 164 4.01 -24.31 -1.43
N THR A 165 4.13 -23.73 -0.23
CA THR A 165 5.26 -23.98 0.67
C THR A 165 4.98 -25.13 1.65
N ASP A 166 3.73 -25.58 1.73
CA ASP A 166 3.22 -26.61 2.62
C ASP A 166 2.77 -27.89 1.90
N THR A 167 2.63 -28.97 2.65
CA THR A 167 2.10 -30.26 2.18
C THR A 167 0.73 -30.53 2.81
N LYS A 168 0.12 -31.69 2.57
CA LYS A 168 -1.15 -32.04 3.23
C LYS A 168 -0.95 -32.36 4.72
N GLU A 169 0.27 -32.72 5.09
CA GLU A 169 0.64 -33.23 6.40
C GLU A 169 1.38 -32.21 7.26
N GLU A 170 2.08 -31.24 6.64
CA GLU A 170 2.99 -30.32 7.32
C GLU A 170 3.01 -28.92 6.69
N GLY A 171 3.14 -27.90 7.54
CA GLY A 171 3.31 -26.50 7.14
C GLY A 171 2.00 -25.76 6.87
N ALA A 172 2.12 -24.45 6.65
CA ALA A 172 1.06 -23.61 6.11
C ALA A 172 1.68 -22.38 5.46
N THR A 173 1.45 -22.18 4.15
CA THR A 173 2.01 -21.06 3.38
C THR A 173 1.86 -19.70 4.07
N TRP A 174 0.67 -19.41 4.62
CA TRP A 174 0.43 -18.12 5.27
C TRP A 174 1.22 -17.91 6.56
N VAL A 175 1.47 -18.97 7.33
CA VAL A 175 2.26 -18.90 8.56
C VAL A 175 3.70 -18.58 8.19
N LEU A 176 4.24 -19.30 7.20
CA LEU A 176 5.61 -19.10 6.75
C LEU A 176 5.81 -17.69 6.14
N ALA A 177 4.85 -17.20 5.36
CA ALA A 177 4.88 -15.84 4.81
C ALA A 177 4.88 -14.76 5.91
N LEU A 178 4.08 -14.93 6.97
CA LEU A 178 4.10 -14.01 8.11
C LEU A 178 5.41 -14.07 8.89
N GLN A 179 5.93 -15.27 9.14
CA GLN A 179 7.23 -15.45 9.80
C GLN A 179 8.35 -14.77 8.99
N CYS A 180 8.33 -14.89 7.66
CA CYS A 180 9.23 -14.18 6.77
C CYS A 180 9.12 -12.66 6.93
N ALA A 181 7.90 -12.12 6.97
CA ALA A 181 7.68 -10.68 7.15
C ALA A 181 8.19 -10.17 8.51
N GLU A 182 7.95 -10.92 9.60
CA GLU A 182 8.43 -10.57 10.95
C GLU A 182 9.96 -10.67 11.09
N ALA A 183 10.55 -11.67 10.43
CA ALA A 183 11.98 -11.89 10.39
C ALA A 183 12.72 -10.88 9.51
N CYS A 184 12.03 -10.20 8.59
CA CYS A 184 12.65 -9.21 7.71
C CYS A 184 13.27 -8.06 8.52
N LYS A 185 14.54 -7.78 8.21
CA LYS A 185 15.34 -6.67 8.77
C LYS A 185 16.08 -5.90 7.68
N VAL A 186 15.69 -6.06 6.42
CA VAL A 186 16.30 -5.35 5.29
C VAL A 186 16.09 -3.86 5.48
N GLU A 187 17.19 -3.11 5.53
CA GLU A 187 17.14 -1.66 5.71
C GLU A 187 16.43 -1.01 4.53
N GLY A 188 15.52 -0.08 4.81
CA GLY A 188 14.72 0.58 3.78
C GLY A 188 13.53 -0.24 3.27
N ALA A 189 13.28 -1.45 3.78
CA ALA A 189 12.07 -2.22 3.48
C ALA A 189 11.05 -2.11 4.63
N GLU A 190 9.92 -1.47 4.34
CA GLU A 190 8.81 -1.26 5.27
C GLU A 190 7.68 -2.23 4.95
N TYR A 191 7.41 -3.16 5.86
CA TYR A 191 6.24 -4.03 5.75
C TYR A 191 4.95 -3.21 5.85
N LEU A 192 4.02 -3.45 4.92
CA LEU A 192 2.73 -2.75 4.85
C LEU A 192 1.61 -3.65 5.35
N ASN A 193 1.48 -4.85 4.78
CA ASN A 193 0.49 -5.85 5.16
C ASN A 193 0.75 -7.18 4.44
N MET A 194 0.01 -8.20 4.86
CA MET A 194 -0.17 -9.46 4.15
C MET A 194 -1.63 -9.60 3.74
N ARG A 195 -1.87 -10.20 2.57
CA ARG A 195 -3.19 -10.70 2.18
C ARG A 195 -3.17 -12.19 1.92
N LEU A 196 -4.27 -12.83 2.29
CA LEU A 196 -4.60 -14.19 1.87
C LEU A 196 -5.49 -14.12 0.64
N VAL A 197 -5.16 -14.93 -0.35
CA VAL A 197 -5.86 -14.96 -1.63
C VAL A 197 -6.46 -16.34 -1.84
N GLN A 198 -7.79 -16.41 -1.75
CA GLN A 198 -8.52 -17.63 -2.04
C GLN A 198 -8.51 -17.88 -3.56
N LEU A 199 -7.91 -18.99 -3.98
CA LEU A 199 -7.83 -19.40 -5.38
C LEU A 199 -8.95 -20.38 -5.73
N ASN A 200 -8.85 -21.05 -6.88
CA ASN A 200 -9.84 -22.01 -7.34
C ASN A 200 -9.90 -23.28 -6.46
N PRO A 201 -10.97 -23.50 -5.68
CA PRO A 201 -11.09 -24.67 -4.81
C PRO A 201 -11.26 -25.98 -5.58
N LYS A 202 -11.42 -25.95 -6.91
CA LYS A 202 -11.48 -27.15 -7.75
C LYS A 202 -10.10 -27.64 -8.23
N ALA A 203 -9.02 -26.93 -7.90
CA ALA A 203 -7.67 -27.37 -8.25
C ALA A 203 -7.39 -28.80 -7.73
N PRO A 204 -6.88 -29.73 -8.56
CA PRO A 204 -6.72 -31.13 -8.19
C PRO A 204 -5.49 -31.40 -7.29
N LYS A 205 -4.44 -30.59 -7.42
CA LYS A 205 -3.17 -30.69 -6.68
C LYS A 205 -2.98 -29.50 -5.73
N LYS A 206 -3.96 -29.26 -4.87
CA LYS A 206 -3.94 -28.19 -3.86
C LYS A 206 -3.67 -28.73 -2.45
N THR A 207 -3.20 -27.85 -1.57
CA THR A 207 -3.38 -28.00 -0.13
C THR A 207 -4.87 -27.83 0.21
N THR A 208 -5.29 -28.16 1.42
CA THR A 208 -6.72 -28.26 1.78
C THR A 208 -7.53 -27.01 1.41
N ASN A 209 -6.95 -25.81 1.53
CA ASN A 209 -7.68 -24.54 1.36
C ASN A 209 -7.44 -23.82 0.01
N CYS A 210 -6.40 -24.17 -0.76
CA CYS A 210 -6.04 -23.48 -2.01
C CYS A 210 -5.89 -21.95 -1.84
N VAL A 211 -5.04 -21.53 -0.90
CA VAL A 211 -4.86 -20.12 -0.53
C VAL A 211 -3.41 -19.72 -0.70
N GLY A 212 -3.16 -18.76 -1.60
CA GLY A 212 -1.87 -18.10 -1.72
C GLY A 212 -1.73 -16.94 -0.73
N SER A 213 -0.51 -16.53 -0.43
CA SER A 213 -0.21 -15.37 0.43
C SER A 213 0.55 -14.32 -0.35
N VAL A 214 0.31 -13.04 -0.05
CA VAL A 214 1.06 -11.93 -0.65
C VAL A 214 1.50 -10.96 0.43
N LEU A 215 2.79 -10.64 0.42
CA LEU A 215 3.40 -9.64 1.28
C LEU A 215 3.56 -8.35 0.49
N ASN A 216 3.10 -7.23 1.05
CA ASN A 216 3.26 -5.91 0.47
C ASN A 216 4.29 -5.10 1.28
N PHE A 217 5.25 -4.52 0.58
CA PHE A 217 6.29 -3.68 1.15
C PHE A 217 6.35 -2.32 0.44
N ALA A 218 6.71 -1.28 1.19
CA ALA A 218 7.27 -0.05 0.66
C ALA A 218 8.79 -0.14 0.79
N VAL A 219 9.53 0.02 -0.30
CA VAL A 219 10.97 -0.24 -0.32
C VAL A 219 11.72 0.97 -0.86
N ARG A 220 12.77 1.42 -0.16
CA ARG A 220 13.61 2.51 -0.66
C ARG A 220 14.29 2.09 -1.98
N PRO A 221 14.45 3.00 -2.95
CA PRO A 221 15.23 2.73 -4.16
C PRO A 221 16.61 2.17 -3.78
N GLY A 222 16.99 1.04 -4.37
CA GLY A 222 18.23 0.33 -4.08
C GLY A 222 18.12 -0.84 -3.09
N ALA A 223 17.07 -0.92 -2.27
CA ALA A 223 16.88 -2.02 -1.30
C ALA A 223 15.96 -3.15 -1.81
N VAL A 224 15.44 -3.04 -3.03
CA VAL A 224 14.49 -4.02 -3.60
C VAL A 224 15.14 -5.39 -3.78
N ASP A 225 16.35 -5.43 -4.34
CA ASP A 225 17.02 -6.70 -4.62
C ASP A 225 17.40 -7.44 -3.32
N ASP A 226 17.82 -6.70 -2.28
CA ASP A 226 18.10 -7.25 -0.95
C ASP A 226 16.83 -7.83 -0.30
N LEU A 227 15.68 -7.14 -0.44
CA LEU A 227 14.40 -7.66 0.02
C LEU A 227 14.02 -8.95 -0.72
N LEU A 228 14.12 -8.96 -2.05
CA LEU A 228 13.75 -10.13 -2.86
C LEU A 228 14.64 -11.34 -2.56
N ALA A 229 15.95 -11.11 -2.40
CA ALA A 229 16.90 -12.15 -2.00
C ALA A 229 16.55 -12.70 -0.62
N PHE A 230 16.34 -11.83 0.38
CA PHE A 230 15.94 -12.24 1.72
C PHE A 230 14.64 -13.08 1.71
N VAL A 231 13.60 -12.61 1.03
CA VAL A 231 12.31 -13.32 1.00
C VAL A 231 12.46 -14.66 0.29
N LYS A 232 13.15 -14.71 -0.85
CA LYS A 232 13.40 -15.98 -1.56
C LYS A 232 14.11 -16.98 -0.65
N ASP A 233 15.24 -16.59 -0.08
CA ASP A 233 16.08 -17.47 0.72
C ASP A 233 15.34 -17.95 1.98
N TYR A 234 14.65 -17.04 2.68
CA TYR A 234 13.88 -17.38 3.88
C TYR A 234 12.76 -18.37 3.57
N ILE A 235 11.97 -18.11 2.52
CA ILE A 235 10.85 -18.98 2.14
C ILE A 235 11.36 -20.34 1.68
N GLU A 236 12.39 -20.41 0.84
CA GLU A 236 12.91 -21.67 0.32
C GLU A 236 13.62 -22.51 1.40
N GLU A 237 14.29 -21.89 2.37
CA GLU A 237 14.94 -22.60 3.48
C GLU A 237 13.92 -23.26 4.42
N HIS A 238 12.75 -22.65 4.60
CA HIS A 238 11.75 -23.07 5.59
C HIS A 238 10.52 -23.74 4.95
N ALA A 239 10.41 -23.75 3.62
CA ALA A 239 9.36 -24.48 2.91
C ALA A 239 9.57 -25.99 3.04
N VAL A 240 8.46 -26.71 3.24
CA VAL A 240 8.46 -28.19 3.29
C VAL A 240 8.05 -28.80 1.95
N SER A 241 7.44 -28.02 1.07
CA SER A 241 7.07 -28.42 -0.29
C SER A 241 8.19 -28.12 -1.28
N GLY A 242 8.44 -29.06 -2.21
CA GLY A 242 9.35 -28.85 -3.35
C GLY A 242 8.71 -28.10 -4.52
N ASP A 243 7.45 -27.68 -4.40
CA ASP A 243 6.67 -27.07 -5.47
C ASP A 243 6.49 -25.53 -5.31
N THR A 244 7.18 -24.93 -4.35
CA THR A 244 7.05 -23.52 -3.94
C THR A 244 7.13 -22.54 -5.12
N GLY A 245 6.18 -21.61 -5.15
CA GLY A 245 6.19 -20.49 -6.08
C GLY A 245 6.42 -19.17 -5.35
N ILE A 246 7.25 -18.32 -5.94
CA ILE A 246 7.50 -16.96 -5.45
C ILE A 246 7.51 -16.02 -6.65
N ALA A 247 6.57 -15.08 -6.66
CA ALA A 247 6.42 -14.08 -7.69
C ALA A 247 6.46 -12.68 -7.08
N TYR A 248 7.03 -11.70 -7.77
CA TYR A 248 6.96 -10.31 -7.33
C TYR A 248 6.52 -9.37 -8.45
N TYR A 249 5.94 -8.25 -8.02
CA TYR A 249 5.60 -7.11 -8.86
C TYR A 249 6.11 -5.83 -8.21
N ARG A 250 6.75 -4.97 -9.02
CA ARG A 250 7.17 -3.62 -8.63
C ARG A 250 6.24 -2.62 -9.30
N GLY A 251 5.61 -1.76 -8.51
CA GLY A 251 4.76 -0.68 -9.02
C GLY A 251 3.39 -0.60 -8.36
N ILE A 252 2.66 0.45 -8.75
CA ILE A 252 1.34 0.78 -8.19
C ILE A 252 0.27 0.40 -9.19
N GLY A 253 -0.65 -0.46 -8.76
CA GLY A 253 -1.71 -1.01 -9.59
C GLY A 253 -1.17 -1.97 -10.66
N LEU A 254 -1.95 -3.02 -10.95
CA LEU A 254 -1.70 -3.93 -12.07
C LEU A 254 -2.66 -3.58 -13.21
N PRO A 255 -2.23 -3.73 -14.48
CA PRO A 255 -3.16 -3.69 -15.60
C PRO A 255 -4.30 -4.70 -15.40
N GLU A 256 -5.51 -4.35 -15.82
CA GLU A 256 -6.63 -5.30 -15.79
C GLU A 256 -6.32 -6.52 -16.66
N THR A 257 -6.73 -7.69 -16.17
CA THR A 257 -6.53 -8.97 -16.84
C THR A 257 -7.66 -9.93 -16.53
N GLU A 258 -8.06 -10.71 -17.53
CA GLU A 258 -8.97 -11.84 -17.33
C GLU A 258 -8.41 -12.89 -16.38
N TYR A 259 -7.08 -12.97 -16.22
CA TYR A 259 -6.43 -13.94 -15.34
C TYR A 259 -6.75 -13.70 -13.86
N ALA A 260 -7.11 -12.48 -13.47
CA ALA A 260 -7.62 -12.21 -12.13
C ALA A 260 -8.89 -13.04 -11.84
N ARG A 261 -9.79 -13.18 -12.83
CA ARG A 261 -10.92 -14.10 -12.72
C ARG A 261 -10.47 -15.55 -12.88
N LYS A 262 -9.73 -15.86 -13.95
CA LYS A 262 -9.40 -17.26 -14.31
C LYS A 262 -8.68 -17.99 -13.17
N ILE A 263 -7.77 -17.32 -12.45
CA ILE A 263 -7.02 -17.94 -11.34
C ILE A 263 -7.92 -18.43 -10.20
N LYS A 264 -9.10 -17.80 -10.02
CA LYS A 264 -10.09 -18.19 -9.03
C LYS A 264 -11.17 -19.14 -9.57
N THR A 265 -11.32 -19.28 -10.89
CA THR A 265 -12.47 -20.01 -11.49
C THR A 265 -12.10 -21.17 -12.42
N GLU A 266 -10.90 -21.19 -12.98
CA GLU A 266 -10.45 -22.11 -14.03
C GLU A 266 -9.23 -22.92 -13.57
N LEU A 267 -8.95 -24.02 -14.26
CA LEU A 267 -7.73 -24.80 -14.06
C LEU A 267 -6.70 -24.30 -15.06
N LEU A 268 -5.67 -23.61 -14.58
CA LEU A 268 -4.62 -23.03 -15.40
C LEU A 268 -3.38 -23.92 -15.39
N THR A 269 -2.65 -23.90 -16.49
CA THR A 269 -1.31 -24.49 -16.62
C THR A 269 -0.24 -23.51 -16.16
N ARG A 270 0.95 -24.02 -15.84
CA ARG A 270 2.11 -23.20 -15.47
C ARG A 270 2.51 -22.28 -16.64
N GLU A 271 2.47 -22.81 -17.86
CA GLU A 271 2.87 -22.10 -19.06
C GLU A 271 1.96 -20.89 -19.34
N GLU A 272 0.64 -21.03 -19.12
CA GLU A 272 -0.32 -19.93 -19.23
C GLU A 272 -0.03 -18.81 -18.21
N VAL A 273 0.23 -19.16 -16.95
CA VAL A 273 0.51 -18.17 -15.90
C VAL A 273 1.87 -17.50 -16.08
N GLU A 274 2.88 -18.22 -16.58
CA GLU A 274 4.21 -17.64 -16.87
C GLU A 274 4.18 -16.66 -18.04
N ALA A 275 3.43 -16.99 -19.10
CA ALA A 275 3.21 -16.07 -20.22
C ALA A 275 2.48 -14.80 -19.76
N GLU A 276 1.46 -14.94 -18.92
CA GLU A 276 0.72 -13.79 -18.39
C GLU A 276 1.55 -12.95 -17.42
N ALA A 277 2.33 -13.59 -16.55
CA ALA A 277 3.23 -12.89 -15.63
C ALA A 277 4.21 -12.00 -16.41
N THR A 278 4.82 -12.55 -17.47
CA THR A 278 5.72 -11.81 -18.36
C THR A 278 5.02 -10.59 -18.97
N ARG A 279 3.78 -10.76 -19.46
CA ARG A 279 2.98 -9.67 -20.05
C ARG A 279 2.68 -8.55 -19.03
N LEU A 280 2.49 -8.90 -17.77
CA LEU A 280 2.16 -7.98 -16.69
C LEU A 280 3.39 -7.38 -15.98
N GLY A 281 4.60 -7.79 -16.34
CA GLY A 281 5.81 -7.37 -15.63
C GLY A 281 5.97 -8.01 -14.25
N ILE A 282 5.34 -9.18 -14.04
CA ILE A 282 5.47 -9.99 -12.82
C ILE A 282 6.60 -10.99 -13.05
N THR A 283 7.52 -11.08 -12.09
CA THR A 283 8.71 -11.93 -12.20
C THR A 283 8.66 -13.05 -11.16
N PHE A 284 8.93 -14.28 -11.58
CA PHE A 284 9.13 -15.41 -10.68
C PHE A 284 10.59 -15.50 -10.25
N ILE A 285 10.81 -15.72 -8.95
CA ILE A 285 12.14 -15.84 -8.34
C ILE A 285 12.35 -17.18 -7.63
N ASP A 286 11.34 -18.05 -7.60
CA ASP A 286 11.49 -19.40 -7.05
C ASP A 286 12.45 -20.26 -7.88
N SER A 287 13.16 -21.13 -7.18
CA SER A 287 14.08 -22.12 -7.74
C SER A 287 13.36 -23.37 -8.24
N ALA A 288 12.19 -23.69 -7.68
CA ALA A 288 11.45 -24.91 -8.00
C ALA A 288 10.87 -24.90 -9.42
N ALA A 289 10.50 -23.72 -9.93
CA ALA A 289 9.85 -23.54 -11.21
C ALA A 289 8.64 -24.47 -11.41
N SER A 290 7.84 -24.67 -10.35
CA SER A 290 6.78 -25.68 -10.33
C SER A 290 5.38 -25.07 -10.22
N LYS A 291 4.38 -25.88 -9.86
CA LYS A 291 2.95 -25.53 -9.85
C LYS A 291 2.62 -24.39 -8.88
N GLY A 292 3.41 -24.15 -7.83
CA GLY A 292 3.22 -23.03 -6.90
C GLY A 292 3.23 -21.65 -7.58
N ARG A 293 3.86 -21.53 -8.77
CA ARG A 293 3.81 -20.31 -9.58
C ARG A 293 2.40 -19.85 -9.95
N ILE A 294 1.46 -20.79 -10.07
CA ILE A 294 0.04 -20.48 -10.34
C ILE A 294 -0.52 -19.65 -9.19
N GLY A 295 -0.40 -20.14 -7.94
CA GLY A 295 -0.93 -19.40 -6.81
C GLY A 295 -0.12 -18.19 -6.42
N ALA A 296 1.20 -18.18 -6.62
CA ALA A 296 2.03 -17.00 -6.45
C ALA A 296 1.59 -15.85 -7.39
N LEU A 297 1.30 -16.15 -8.66
CA LEU A 297 0.70 -15.17 -9.58
C LEU A 297 -0.67 -14.71 -9.06
N GLY A 298 -1.54 -15.65 -8.68
CA GLY A 298 -2.85 -15.35 -8.13
C GLY A 298 -2.79 -14.41 -6.92
N ALA A 299 -1.83 -14.63 -6.03
CA ALA A 299 -1.59 -13.82 -4.86
C ALA A 299 -1.21 -12.39 -5.23
N VAL A 300 -0.30 -12.21 -6.20
CA VAL A 300 0.08 -10.87 -6.71
C VAL A 300 -1.10 -10.16 -7.37
N LEU A 301 -1.87 -10.84 -8.23
CA LEU A 301 -3.02 -10.25 -8.95
C LEU A 301 -4.11 -9.71 -8.00
N TRP A 302 -4.30 -10.35 -6.86
CA TRP A 302 -5.35 -10.01 -5.89
C TRP A 302 -4.84 -9.28 -4.64
N GLY A 303 -3.53 -9.16 -4.46
CA GLY A 303 -2.91 -8.68 -3.21
C GLY A 303 -3.25 -7.24 -2.81
N ASN A 304 -3.85 -6.49 -3.72
CA ASN A 304 -4.31 -5.11 -3.49
C ASN A 304 -5.82 -4.92 -3.78
N ARG A 305 -6.61 -6.00 -3.85
CA ARG A 305 -8.06 -5.98 -4.10
C ARG A 305 -8.90 -6.04 -2.82
N GLY A 306 -8.34 -5.60 -1.69
CA GLY A 306 -9.03 -5.55 -0.40
C GLY A 306 -9.48 -6.91 0.11
N VAL A 307 -10.66 -6.95 0.72
CA VAL A 307 -11.22 -8.17 1.33
C VAL A 307 -11.75 -9.18 0.32
N GLU A 308 -12.09 -8.76 -0.91
CA GLU A 308 -12.47 -9.68 -2.00
C GLU A 308 -11.35 -10.64 -2.38
N ALA A 309 -10.09 -10.30 -2.08
CA ALA A 309 -8.96 -11.20 -2.26
C ALA A 309 -9.14 -12.52 -1.49
N ALA A 310 -9.69 -12.45 -0.27
CA ALA A 310 -9.88 -13.60 0.61
C ALA A 310 -11.13 -14.44 0.28
N GLY A 311 -12.06 -13.93 -0.54
CA GLY A 311 -13.27 -14.64 -0.96
C GLY A 311 -13.09 -15.43 -2.25
N LEU A 312 -14.04 -16.34 -2.52
CA LEU A 312 -14.21 -16.92 -3.85
C LEU A 312 -14.55 -15.84 -4.87
N TYR A 313 -14.36 -16.14 -6.16
CA TYR A 313 -14.67 -15.16 -7.21
C TYR A 313 -16.15 -14.76 -7.16
N GLY A 314 -16.41 -13.45 -7.04
CA GLY A 314 -17.75 -12.88 -6.93
C GLY A 314 -18.26 -12.71 -5.50
N GLU A 315 -17.59 -13.27 -4.49
CA GLU A 315 -18.00 -13.04 -3.10
C GLU A 315 -17.68 -11.62 -2.65
N ARG A 316 -18.68 -10.94 -2.09
CA ARG A 316 -18.53 -9.62 -1.49
C ARG A 316 -18.79 -9.66 0.02
N PRO A 317 -18.10 -8.84 0.82
CA PRO A 317 -18.26 -8.82 2.28
C PRO A 317 -19.63 -8.37 2.75
N ASP A 318 -20.34 -7.59 1.92
CA ASP A 318 -21.70 -7.12 2.19
C ASP A 318 -22.78 -8.17 1.90
N GLY A 319 -22.38 -9.36 1.44
CA GLY A 319 -23.28 -10.46 1.10
C GLY A 319 -23.99 -10.30 -0.24
N SER A 320 -23.64 -9.27 -1.04
CA SER A 320 -24.11 -9.18 -2.42
C SER A 320 -23.34 -10.15 -3.33
N LEU A 321 -24.04 -10.77 -4.28
CA LEU A 321 -23.47 -11.63 -5.32
C LEU A 321 -23.18 -10.81 -6.59
#